data_AF-A0A9N7VT80-F1
#
_entry.id   AF-A0A9N7VT80-F1
#
_cell.length_a   1.000
_cell.length_b   1.000
_cell.length_c   1.000
_cell.angle_alpha   90.00
_cell.angle_beta   90.00
_cell.angle_gamma   90.00
#
_symmetry.space_group_name_H-M   'P 1'
#
loop_
_entity.id
_entity.type
_entity.pdbx_description
1 polymer ?
#
loop_
_entity_poly.entity_id
_entity_poly.type
_entity_poly.pdbx_seq_one_letter_code
_entity_poly.pdbx_strand_id
1 'polypeptide(L)'
;MSGESCLPQEHSQSDSTSPAPPLTCYKSKTCSYQGAVGLDNKYVRINVGGALFYTTLQILTRQDSILKAMFSGKKEVLTDNKGWILIDRSGKHFGSILSYLRDGTVTLPKGGQAVKELMSEAKYYLIQGLVELCQTTLQGNKEQPLCVVPVVTSSKEEERLIQSSSKPVVKLLYNRSNNKYSYTSNSDDNLLKNIELFDRLSLSFNGRVLFIKDVIGDEICCWSFYGQRRKLAEVCCTSIFYATEKKQTKVEFPEARIYEETLNTLLYETMPLPDNSLLEATRRSYNNCGSLSEEEEVLGGAELRERVRRIHVKSALPKDTSSDWRNQGSNHRPG
;
A
#
# COMPACT_ATOMS: atom_id res chain seq x y z
N MET A 1 53.92 45.42 47.14
CA MET A 1 53.70 44.05 47.67
C MET A 1 53.89 43.11 46.49
N SER A 2 55.07 42.96 45.88
CA SER A 2 56.40 42.62 46.42
C SER A 2 56.36 41.29 47.16
N GLY A 3 56.96 40.26 46.55
CA GLY A 3 57.10 38.91 47.07
C GLY A 3 57.67 37.95 46.01
N GLU A 4 58.94 38.17 45.65
CA GLU A 4 59.81 37.33 44.81
C GLU A 4 59.98 35.91 45.39
N SER A 5 60.27 34.87 44.59
CA SER A 5 61.62 34.29 44.33
C SER A 5 61.44 32.75 44.32
N CYS A 6 62.20 31.85 43.68
CA CYS A 6 63.46 31.83 42.96
C CYS A 6 63.55 30.50 42.17
N LEU A 7 64.21 30.47 41.00
CA LEU A 7 64.79 29.28 40.34
C LEU A 7 66.23 29.06 40.86
N PRO A 8 66.88 27.87 40.66
CA PRO A 8 67.74 27.62 39.47
C PRO A 8 67.69 26.15 38.97
N GLN A 9 67.68 25.81 37.66
CA GLN A 9 68.70 25.84 36.59
C GLN A 9 69.88 24.85 36.70
N GLU A 10 70.07 24.06 35.62
CA GLU A 10 71.29 23.47 34.99
C GLU A 10 71.01 22.02 34.52
N HIS A 11 71.39 21.48 33.36
CA HIS A 11 72.07 21.84 32.10
C HIS A 11 71.69 20.67 31.13
N SER A 12 71.63 20.69 29.79
CA SER A 12 72.58 21.17 28.78
C SER A 12 72.06 20.84 27.34
N GLN A 13 72.32 21.75 26.39
CA GLN A 13 72.56 21.57 24.93
C GLN A 13 71.39 21.13 24.03
N SER A 14 71.22 21.56 22.77
CA SER A 14 71.65 22.70 21.92
C SER A 14 70.91 22.53 20.58
N ASP A 15 70.52 23.63 19.94
CA ASP A 15 69.79 23.71 18.66
C ASP A 15 70.43 22.96 17.47
N SER A 16 69.59 22.41 16.57
CA SER A 16 69.66 22.68 15.10
C SER A 16 68.63 21.86 14.27
N THR A 17 67.71 22.59 13.64
CA THR A 17 67.16 22.48 12.27
C THR A 17 67.22 21.18 11.42
N SER A 18 66.01 20.79 10.93
CA SER A 18 65.64 20.07 9.67
C SER A 18 65.74 18.52 9.60
N PRO A 19 65.10 17.83 8.62
CA PRO A 19 63.73 17.90 8.11
C PRO A 19 62.97 16.54 8.28
N ALA A 20 61.65 16.53 8.10
CA ALA A 20 60.83 15.31 8.14
C ALA A 20 61.20 14.33 7.00
N PRO A 21 61.21 13.00 7.24
CA PRO A 21 61.52 12.03 6.20
C PRO A 21 60.33 11.87 5.25
N PRO A 22 60.56 11.63 3.95
CA PRO A 22 59.48 11.44 3.00
C PRO A 22 58.76 10.11 3.26
N LEU A 23 57.43 10.15 3.21
CA LEU A 23 56.56 8.98 3.11
C LEU A 23 56.95 8.20 1.86
N THR A 24 57.67 7.09 2.04
CA THR A 24 58.01 6.18 0.96
C THR A 24 56.74 5.47 0.49
N CYS A 25 56.35 5.71 -0.77
CA CYS A 25 55.36 4.93 -1.48
C CYS A 25 55.80 3.46 -1.53
N TYR A 26 55.04 2.57 -0.87
CA TYR A 26 55.27 1.14 -0.92
C TYR A 26 55.09 0.66 -2.37
N LYS A 27 56.13 0.04 -2.94
CA LYS A 27 56.12 -0.51 -4.30
C LYS A 27 55.11 -1.66 -4.39
N SER A 28 53.90 -1.36 -4.84
CA SER A 28 52.91 -2.37 -5.24
C SER A 28 53.43 -3.09 -6.48
N LYS A 29 53.61 -4.41 -6.42
CA LYS A 29 53.92 -5.21 -7.61
C LYS A 29 52.65 -5.35 -8.45
N THR A 30 52.67 -4.86 -9.68
CA THR A 30 51.71 -5.24 -10.71
C THR A 30 52.06 -6.66 -11.17
N CYS A 31 51.15 -7.61 -10.94
CA CYS A 31 51.30 -8.97 -11.41
C CYS A 31 50.05 -9.36 -12.19
N SER A 32 50.23 -9.92 -13.38
CA SER A 32 49.17 -10.65 -14.06
C SER A 32 48.89 -11.91 -13.25
N TYR A 33 47.64 -12.11 -12.83
CA TYR A 33 47.24 -13.36 -12.16
C TYR A 33 47.17 -14.47 -13.23
N GLN A 34 48.34 -14.99 -13.60
CA GLN A 34 48.47 -16.13 -14.50
C GLN A 34 48.23 -17.41 -13.70
N GLY A 35 47.02 -17.94 -13.79
CA GLY A 35 46.73 -19.30 -13.35
C GLY A 35 45.33 -19.46 -12.77
N ALA A 36 44.36 -19.77 -13.63
CA ALA A 36 43.17 -20.54 -13.25
C ALA A 36 42.35 -20.94 -14.49
N VAL A 37 42.94 -21.73 -15.40
CA VAL A 37 42.15 -22.66 -16.21
C VAL A 37 42.18 -23.98 -15.44
N GLY A 38 41.21 -24.19 -14.53
CA GLY A 38 41.01 -25.50 -13.87
C GLY A 38 41.09 -25.60 -12.33
N LEU A 39 40.83 -24.54 -11.56
CA LEU A 39 40.87 -24.60 -10.08
C LEU A 39 39.68 -23.85 -9.45
N ASP A 40 38.52 -24.46 -9.57
CA ASP A 40 37.22 -23.80 -9.34
C ASP A 40 36.94 -23.52 -7.84
N ASN A 41 37.70 -24.12 -6.92
CA ASN A 41 37.47 -24.01 -5.46
C ASN A 41 38.56 -23.28 -4.67
N LYS A 42 39.43 -22.49 -5.32
CA LYS A 42 40.43 -21.71 -4.59
C LYS A 42 39.80 -20.47 -3.93
N TYR A 43 40.05 -20.33 -2.63
CA TYR A 43 39.71 -19.12 -1.87
C TYR A 43 40.64 -17.97 -2.23
N VAL A 44 40.06 -16.79 -2.28
CA VAL A 44 40.70 -15.53 -2.64
C VAL A 44 40.46 -14.51 -1.52
N ARG A 45 41.49 -13.71 -1.26
CA ARG A 45 41.48 -12.62 -0.28
C ARG A 45 41.46 -11.28 -1.02
N ILE A 46 40.43 -10.49 -0.77
CA ILE A 46 40.19 -9.20 -1.44
C ILE A 46 40.08 -8.11 -0.38
N ASN A 47 40.79 -7.01 -0.59
CA ASN A 47 40.70 -5.81 0.22
C ASN A 47 40.09 -4.69 -0.64
N VAL A 48 38.88 -4.26 -0.27
CA VAL A 48 38.09 -3.25 -1.00
C VAL A 48 38.04 -1.98 -0.15
N GLY A 49 38.93 -1.02 -0.44
CA GLY A 49 39.01 0.26 0.27
C GLY A 49 39.18 0.12 1.79
N GLY A 50 39.89 -0.90 2.25
CA GLY A 50 40.11 -1.21 3.67
C GLY A 50 39.21 -2.30 4.24
N ALA A 51 38.13 -2.68 3.54
CA ALA A 51 37.26 -3.78 3.96
C ALA A 51 37.76 -5.12 3.42
N LEU A 52 37.93 -6.09 4.32
CA LEU A 52 38.51 -7.40 4.00
C LEU A 52 37.42 -8.42 3.71
N PHE A 53 37.54 -9.11 2.57
CA PHE A 53 36.60 -10.13 2.14
C PHE A 53 37.31 -11.42 1.74
N TYR A 54 36.64 -12.53 2.03
CA TYR A 54 37.03 -13.87 1.61
C TYR A 54 35.93 -14.46 0.74
N THR A 55 36.29 -14.94 -0.44
CA THR A 55 35.35 -15.57 -1.36
C THR A 55 36.06 -16.57 -2.26
N THR A 56 35.32 -17.37 -3.01
CA THR A 56 35.89 -18.32 -3.98
C THR A 56 35.98 -17.70 -5.37
N LEU A 57 36.95 -18.17 -6.16
CA LEU A 57 37.11 -17.81 -7.57
C LEU A 57 35.82 -18.06 -8.37
N GLN A 58 35.13 -19.18 -8.11
CA GLN A 58 33.86 -19.52 -8.76
C GLN A 58 32.80 -18.42 -8.66
N ILE A 59 32.65 -17.79 -7.49
CA ILE A 59 31.66 -16.72 -7.29
C ILE A 59 32.03 -15.49 -8.10
N LEU A 60 33.32 -15.15 -8.14
CA LEU A 60 33.85 -13.97 -8.84
C LEU A 60 33.79 -14.11 -10.37
N THR A 61 33.87 -15.34 -10.89
CA THR A 61 33.85 -15.63 -12.33
C THR A 61 32.48 -16.08 -12.87
N ARG A 62 31.48 -16.23 -11.99
CA ARG A 62 30.14 -16.74 -12.33
C ARG A 62 29.42 -15.90 -13.38
N GLN A 63 29.50 -14.58 -13.28
CA GLN A 63 28.86 -13.65 -14.21
C GLN A 63 29.89 -12.77 -14.90
N ASP A 64 29.55 -12.29 -16.10
CA ASP A 64 30.41 -11.37 -16.82
C ASP A 64 30.43 -10.01 -16.12
N SER A 65 31.57 -9.67 -15.52
CA SER A 65 31.75 -8.52 -14.64
C SER A 65 33.22 -8.11 -14.63
N ILE A 66 33.52 -6.91 -14.11
CA ILE A 66 34.92 -6.48 -13.94
C ILE A 66 35.67 -7.43 -13.01
N LEU A 67 34.99 -8.00 -12.01
CA LEU A 67 35.58 -9.00 -11.12
C LEU A 67 36.03 -10.22 -11.91
N LYS A 68 35.20 -10.76 -12.81
CA LYS A 68 35.61 -11.86 -13.70
C LYS A 68 36.85 -11.49 -14.51
N ALA A 69 36.92 -10.28 -15.06
CA ALA A 69 38.09 -9.83 -15.84
C ALA A 69 39.37 -9.75 -14.99
N MET A 70 39.27 -9.23 -13.75
CA MET A 70 40.37 -9.17 -12.78
C MET A 70 40.89 -10.57 -12.42
N PHE A 71 39.98 -11.51 -12.18
CA PHE A 71 40.31 -12.86 -11.71
C PHE A 71 40.60 -13.87 -12.83
N SER A 72 40.28 -13.53 -14.08
CA SER A 72 40.63 -14.33 -15.27
C SER A 72 41.95 -13.90 -15.91
N GLY A 73 42.69 -12.95 -15.29
CA GLY A 73 43.95 -12.42 -15.81
C GLY A 73 43.81 -11.49 -17.02
N LYS A 74 42.59 -11.05 -17.36
CA LYS A 74 42.32 -10.11 -18.46
C LYS A 74 42.55 -8.65 -18.06
N LYS A 75 42.62 -8.37 -16.76
CA LYS A 75 42.84 -7.05 -16.20
C LYS A 75 43.91 -7.12 -15.12
N GLU A 76 44.81 -6.14 -15.10
CA GLU A 76 45.85 -6.04 -14.09
C GLU A 76 45.23 -5.76 -12.71
N VAL A 77 45.78 -6.44 -11.69
CA VAL A 77 45.36 -6.31 -10.30
C VAL A 77 46.55 -5.98 -9.40
N LEU A 78 46.34 -5.10 -8.44
CA LEU A 78 47.34 -4.77 -7.43
C LEU A 78 47.25 -5.79 -6.30
N THR A 79 48.39 -6.35 -5.90
CA THR A 79 48.45 -7.31 -4.79
C THR A 79 49.44 -6.81 -3.74
N ASP A 80 49.04 -6.85 -2.47
CA ASP A 80 49.91 -6.55 -1.34
C ASP A 80 50.89 -7.69 -1.05
N ASN A 81 51.94 -7.41 -0.28
CA ASN A 81 52.95 -8.37 0.19
C ASN A 81 52.34 -9.56 0.94
N LYS A 82 51.17 -9.37 1.55
CA LYS A 82 50.40 -10.41 2.25
C LYS A 82 49.50 -11.24 1.33
N GLY A 83 49.47 -10.95 0.03
CA GLY A 83 48.64 -11.64 -0.97
C GLY A 83 47.17 -11.21 -0.97
N TRP A 84 46.89 -9.97 -0.58
CA TRP A 84 45.56 -9.36 -0.70
C TRP A 84 45.44 -8.64 -2.02
N ILE A 85 44.36 -8.92 -2.76
CA ILE A 85 44.05 -8.18 -3.98
C ILE A 85 43.36 -6.88 -3.61
N LEU A 86 43.94 -5.76 -4.04
CA LEU A 86 43.52 -4.43 -3.66
C LEU A 86 42.55 -3.85 -4.70
N ILE A 87 41.39 -3.39 -4.24
CA ILE A 87 40.40 -2.67 -5.03
C ILE A 87 40.19 -1.30 -4.40
N ASP A 88 40.45 -0.25 -5.16
CA ASP A 88 40.27 1.14 -4.74
C ASP A 88 38.80 1.59 -4.88
N ARG A 89 37.92 0.98 -4.08
CA ARG A 89 36.47 1.23 -4.01
C ARG A 89 35.97 1.11 -2.58
N SER A 90 34.77 1.62 -2.31
CA SER A 90 34.15 1.47 -0.99
C SER A 90 33.70 0.03 -0.74
N GLY A 91 34.19 -0.57 0.35
CA GLY A 91 33.78 -1.90 0.78
C GLY A 91 32.39 -1.99 1.42
N LYS A 92 31.73 -0.86 1.70
CA LYS A 92 30.47 -0.79 2.46
C LYS A 92 29.37 -1.72 1.91
N HIS A 93 29.21 -1.75 0.60
CA HIS A 93 28.17 -2.53 -0.09
C HIS A 93 28.69 -3.76 -0.82
N PHE A 94 30.00 -4.05 -0.69
CA PHE A 94 30.63 -5.16 -1.42
C PHE A 94 30.13 -6.53 -0.95
N GLY A 95 29.69 -6.65 0.31
CA GLY A 95 29.00 -7.86 0.79
C GLY A 95 27.72 -8.18 0.00
N SER A 96 26.92 -7.16 -0.32
CA SER A 96 25.71 -7.31 -1.14
C SER A 96 26.03 -7.70 -2.58
N ILE A 97 27.12 -7.16 -3.14
CA ILE A 97 27.66 -7.57 -4.45
C ILE A 97 27.99 -9.07 -4.44
N LEU A 98 28.70 -9.54 -3.42
CA LEU A 98 29.06 -10.96 -3.29
C LEU A 98 27.82 -11.85 -3.09
N SER A 99 26.84 -11.42 -2.31
CA SER A 99 25.58 -12.14 -2.13
C SER A 99 24.84 -12.30 -3.45
N TYR A 100 24.76 -11.23 -4.24
CA TYR A 100 24.15 -11.28 -5.57
C TYR A 100 24.88 -12.26 -6.51
N LEU A 101 26.21 -12.27 -6.50
CA LEU A 101 26.99 -13.22 -7.30
C LEU A 101 26.85 -14.68 -6.83
N ARG A 102 26.50 -14.93 -5.56
CA ARG A 102 26.24 -16.26 -5.02
C ARG A 102 24.86 -16.78 -5.39
N ASP A 103 23.84 -15.98 -5.14
CA ASP A 103 22.45 -16.44 -5.12
C ASP A 103 21.64 -15.95 -6.33
N GLY A 104 22.20 -15.02 -7.14
CA GLY A 104 21.49 -14.34 -8.22
C GLY A 104 20.43 -13.35 -7.74
N THR A 105 20.23 -13.23 -6.43
CA THR A 105 19.29 -12.34 -5.76
C THR A 105 19.98 -11.69 -4.56
N VAL A 106 19.51 -10.52 -4.14
CA VAL A 106 20.05 -9.83 -2.97
C VAL A 106 18.95 -9.11 -2.20
N THR A 107 19.06 -9.15 -0.88
CA THR A 107 18.26 -8.28 0.00
C THR A 107 18.82 -6.87 -0.08
N LEU A 108 18.08 -5.98 -0.75
CA LEU A 108 18.51 -4.59 -0.90
C LEU A 108 18.53 -3.87 0.45
N PRO A 109 19.51 -2.96 0.68
CA PRO A 109 19.59 -2.20 1.92
C PRO A 109 18.37 -1.28 2.09
N LYS A 110 17.95 -1.08 3.34
CA LYS A 110 16.84 -0.18 3.68
C LYS A 110 17.27 1.28 3.48
N GLY A 111 16.49 2.03 2.70
CA GLY A 111 16.70 3.47 2.46
C GLY A 111 17.21 3.79 1.06
N GLY A 112 16.60 4.78 0.42
CA GLY A 112 16.90 5.15 -0.98
C GLY A 112 18.36 5.56 -1.23
N GLN A 113 19.02 6.19 -0.24
CA GLN A 113 20.42 6.57 -0.34
C GLN A 113 21.34 5.34 -0.38
N ALA A 114 21.10 4.33 0.46
CA ALA A 114 21.88 3.10 0.47
C ALA A 114 21.70 2.30 -0.83
N VAL A 115 20.49 2.28 -1.40
CA VAL A 115 20.23 1.66 -2.71
C VAL A 115 20.95 2.40 -3.85
N LYS A 116 21.00 3.74 -3.82
CA LYS A 116 21.77 4.53 -4.79
C LYS A 116 23.28 4.26 -4.69
N GLU A 117 23.82 4.16 -3.48
CA GLU A 117 25.21 3.79 -3.23
C GLU A 117 25.52 2.39 -3.77
N LEU A 118 24.68 1.39 -3.45
CA LEU A 118 24.82 0.03 -3.99
C LEU A 118 24.74 0.01 -5.52
N MET A 119 23.80 0.76 -6.11
CA MET A 119 23.66 0.88 -7.56
C MET A 119 24.93 1.46 -8.21
N SER A 120 25.59 2.41 -7.55
CA SER A 120 26.86 2.98 -8.05
C SER A 120 27.99 1.95 -8.09
N GLU A 121 28.08 1.08 -7.07
CA GLU A 121 29.04 -0.03 -7.07
C GLU A 121 28.66 -1.11 -8.08
N ALA A 122 27.38 -1.45 -8.21
CA ALA A 122 26.91 -2.42 -9.20
C ALA A 122 27.23 -1.98 -10.64
N LYS A 123 27.11 -0.68 -10.93
CA LYS A 123 27.54 -0.09 -12.21
C LYS A 123 29.05 -0.17 -12.39
N TYR A 124 29.83 0.11 -11.34
CA TYR A 124 31.28 -0.02 -11.40
C TYR A 124 31.71 -1.45 -11.72
N TYR A 125 31.15 -2.47 -11.04
CA TYR A 125 31.49 -3.86 -11.30
C TYR A 125 30.84 -4.45 -12.57
N LEU A 126 30.03 -3.66 -13.29
CA LEU A 126 29.28 -4.07 -14.49
C LEU A 126 28.30 -5.22 -14.25
N ILE A 127 27.63 -5.23 -13.10
CA ILE A 127 26.64 -6.27 -12.75
C ILE A 127 25.25 -5.76 -13.14
N GLN A 128 24.90 -5.96 -14.41
CA GLN A 128 23.70 -5.38 -15.02
C GLN A 128 22.40 -5.77 -14.30
N GLY A 129 22.22 -7.05 -13.95
CA GLY A 129 21.00 -7.49 -13.27
C GLY A 129 20.81 -6.88 -11.88
N LEU A 130 21.90 -6.52 -11.19
CA LEU A 130 21.81 -5.82 -9.91
C LEU A 130 21.48 -4.33 -10.08
N VAL A 131 21.96 -3.70 -11.15
CA VAL A 131 21.61 -2.32 -11.50
C VAL A 131 20.11 -2.21 -11.77
N GLU A 132 19.56 -3.15 -12.55
CA GLU A 132 18.13 -3.21 -12.86
C GLU A 132 17.27 -3.44 -11.62
N LEU A 133 17.71 -4.33 -10.72
CA LEU A 133 17.04 -4.56 -9.44
C LEU A 133 16.99 -3.27 -8.60
N CYS A 134 18.13 -2.57 -8.45
CA CYS A 134 18.20 -1.31 -7.71
C CYS A 134 17.34 -0.22 -8.36
N GLN A 135 17.35 -0.13 -9.69
CA GLN A 135 16.58 0.87 -10.43
C GLN A 135 15.08 0.63 -10.29
N THR A 136 14.64 -0.63 -10.34
CA THR A 136 13.24 -1.02 -10.11
C THR A 136 12.79 -0.65 -8.70
N THR A 137 13.62 -0.91 -7.68
CA THR A 137 13.30 -0.52 -6.29
C THR A 137 13.28 0.99 -6.08
N LEU A 138 14.16 1.75 -6.75
CA LEU A 138 14.14 3.21 -6.70
C LEU A 138 12.94 3.81 -7.46
N GLN A 139 12.50 3.19 -8.56
CA GLN A 139 11.30 3.61 -9.29
C GLN A 139 10.00 3.22 -8.57
N GLY A 140 10.00 2.10 -7.82
CA GLY A 140 8.89 1.66 -6.97
C GLY A 140 8.62 2.56 -5.76
N ASN A 141 9.52 3.51 -5.46
CA ASN A 141 9.36 4.55 -4.44
C ASN A 141 8.73 5.85 -4.99
N LYS A 142 8.12 5.84 -6.18
CA LYS A 142 7.16 6.88 -6.55
C LYS A 142 5.95 6.73 -5.62
N GLU A 143 5.60 7.80 -4.91
CA GLU A 143 4.43 7.91 -4.04
C GLU A 143 3.23 7.17 -4.67
N GLN A 144 2.95 5.97 -4.19
CA GLN A 144 1.75 5.26 -4.63
C GLN A 144 0.56 6.00 -4.00
N PRO A 145 -0.49 6.31 -4.77
CA PRO A 145 -1.68 6.94 -4.21
C PRO A 145 -2.21 6.06 -3.08
N LEU A 146 -2.38 6.66 -1.89
CA LEU A 146 -2.82 5.94 -0.70
C LEU A 146 -4.19 5.29 -0.93
N CYS A 147 -5.11 5.99 -1.61
CA CYS A 147 -6.45 5.53 -1.94
C CYS A 147 -6.67 5.66 -3.45
N VAL A 148 -7.12 4.58 -4.10
CA VAL A 148 -7.46 4.55 -5.52
C VAL A 148 -8.92 4.16 -5.66
N VAL A 149 -9.72 5.04 -6.26
CA VAL A 149 -11.12 4.81 -6.55
C VAL A 149 -11.30 4.68 -8.07
N PRO A 150 -11.58 3.48 -8.60
CA PRO A 150 -11.92 3.32 -10.01
C PRO A 150 -13.23 4.03 -10.37
N VAL A 151 -13.25 4.66 -11.54
CA VAL A 151 -14.44 5.22 -12.18
C VAL A 151 -14.82 4.31 -13.35
N VAL A 152 -15.98 3.70 -13.28
CA VAL A 152 -16.45 2.72 -14.26
C VAL A 152 -17.16 3.39 -15.42
N THR A 153 -16.87 2.92 -16.63
CA THR A 153 -17.44 3.44 -17.88
C THR A 153 -18.21 2.39 -18.69
N SER A 154 -18.31 1.16 -18.19
CA SER A 154 -19.07 0.07 -18.81
C SER A 154 -19.59 -0.92 -17.77
N SER A 155 -20.79 -1.47 -17.97
CA SER A 155 -21.35 -2.53 -17.11
C SER A 155 -20.45 -3.77 -17.05
N LYS A 156 -19.71 -4.09 -18.13
CA LYS A 156 -18.76 -5.21 -18.13
C LYS A 156 -17.56 -4.96 -17.20
N GLU A 157 -17.10 -3.71 -17.10
CA GLU A 157 -16.02 -3.32 -16.20
C GLU A 157 -16.49 -3.36 -14.74
N GLU A 158 -17.72 -2.90 -14.48
CA GLU A 158 -18.38 -3.01 -13.18
C GLU A 158 -18.40 -4.46 -12.67
N GLU A 159 -18.98 -5.36 -13.47
CA GLU A 159 -19.11 -6.77 -13.12
C GLU A 159 -17.75 -7.40 -12.87
N ARG A 160 -16.75 -7.07 -13.69
CA ARG A 160 -15.38 -7.58 -13.53
C ARG A 160 -14.75 -7.12 -12.22
N LEU A 161 -14.92 -5.86 -11.83
CA LEU A 161 -14.40 -5.33 -10.56
C LEU A 161 -15.08 -5.99 -9.35
N ILE A 162 -16.40 -6.16 -9.40
CA ILE A 162 -17.16 -6.80 -8.31
C ILE A 162 -16.82 -8.29 -8.18
N GLN A 163 -16.71 -9.00 -9.30
CA GLN A 163 -16.44 -10.45 -9.32
C GLN A 163 -14.99 -10.81 -9.00
N SER A 164 -14.03 -9.94 -9.36
CA SER A 164 -12.61 -10.16 -9.03
C SER A 164 -12.24 -9.71 -7.62
N SER A 165 -13.03 -8.83 -7.00
CA SER A 165 -12.75 -8.32 -5.66
C SER A 165 -12.93 -9.40 -4.58
N SER A 166 -11.93 -9.53 -3.71
CA SER A 166 -12.03 -10.26 -2.43
C SER A 166 -12.58 -9.38 -1.30
N LYS A 167 -12.59 -8.05 -1.50
CA LYS A 167 -13.05 -7.07 -0.52
C LYS A 167 -14.53 -6.75 -0.73
N PRO A 168 -15.27 -6.37 0.32
CA PRO A 168 -16.57 -5.75 0.15
C PRO A 168 -16.47 -4.53 -0.77
N VAL A 169 -17.52 -4.28 -1.55
CA VAL A 169 -17.54 -3.22 -2.55
C VAL A 169 -18.65 -2.23 -2.23
N VAL A 170 -18.33 -0.94 -2.25
CA VAL A 170 -19.30 0.15 -2.16
C VAL A 170 -19.24 0.94 -3.45
N LYS A 171 -20.36 0.97 -4.17
CA LYS A 171 -20.51 1.66 -5.44
C LYS A 171 -21.40 2.87 -5.26
N LEU A 172 -20.93 4.05 -5.70
CA LEU A 172 -21.77 5.24 -5.86
C LEU A 172 -22.01 5.46 -7.35
N LEU A 173 -23.26 5.34 -7.75
CA LEU A 173 -23.76 5.80 -9.03
C LEU A 173 -24.23 7.24 -8.85
N TYR A 174 -23.69 8.16 -9.65
CA TYR A 174 -24.15 9.54 -9.66
C TYR A 174 -24.14 10.10 -11.09
N ASN A 175 -25.24 10.74 -11.46
CA ASN A 175 -25.41 11.32 -12.78
C ASN A 175 -25.87 12.77 -12.67
N ARG A 176 -24.91 13.69 -12.85
CA ARG A 176 -25.16 15.14 -12.73
C ARG A 176 -26.07 15.68 -13.83
N SER A 177 -26.04 15.13 -15.05
CA SER A 177 -26.88 15.63 -16.14
C SER A 177 -28.37 15.31 -15.88
N ASN A 178 -28.65 14.15 -15.29
CA ASN A 178 -30.01 13.75 -14.92
C ASN A 178 -30.55 14.53 -13.71
N ASN A 179 -29.70 15.16 -12.89
CA ASN A 179 -30.16 16.03 -11.79
C ASN A 179 -30.87 17.31 -12.28
N LYS A 180 -30.74 17.67 -13.57
CA LYS A 180 -31.48 18.80 -14.19
C LYS A 180 -33.00 18.66 -14.06
N TYR A 181 -33.51 17.43 -13.93
CA TYR A 181 -34.94 17.16 -13.78
C TYR A 181 -35.45 17.28 -12.34
N SER A 182 -34.58 17.70 -11.41
CA SER A 182 -34.98 17.97 -10.05
C SER A 182 -35.64 19.33 -9.89
N TYR A 183 -36.73 19.38 -9.11
CA TYR A 183 -37.54 20.60 -8.95
C TYR A 183 -37.11 21.48 -7.77
N THR A 184 -36.08 21.09 -7.01
CA THR A 184 -35.61 21.83 -5.82
C THR A 184 -34.15 22.22 -5.96
N SER A 185 -33.80 23.46 -5.58
CA SER A 185 -32.41 23.94 -5.50
C SER A 185 -31.54 23.10 -4.55
N ASN A 186 -32.14 22.53 -3.49
CA ASN A 186 -31.45 21.64 -2.54
C ASN A 186 -30.97 20.31 -3.16
N SER A 187 -31.41 19.97 -4.37
CA SER A 187 -31.03 18.70 -5.02
C SER A 187 -29.55 18.66 -5.37
N ASP A 188 -28.99 19.78 -5.85
CA ASP A 188 -27.56 19.87 -6.17
C ASP A 188 -26.72 19.77 -4.89
N ASP A 189 -27.12 20.45 -3.81
CA ASP A 189 -26.45 20.36 -2.51
C ASP A 189 -26.45 18.92 -1.97
N ASN A 190 -27.59 18.23 -2.06
CA ASN A 190 -27.69 16.85 -1.61
C ASN A 190 -26.85 15.89 -2.46
N LEU A 191 -26.75 16.13 -3.78
CA LEU A 191 -25.88 15.35 -4.65
C LEU A 191 -24.40 15.55 -4.26
N LEU A 192 -23.99 16.79 -4.00
CA LEU A 192 -22.64 17.10 -3.54
C LEU A 192 -22.33 16.46 -2.19
N LYS A 193 -23.28 16.46 -1.24
CA LYS A 193 -23.13 15.77 0.05
C LYS A 193 -22.94 14.26 -0.11
N ASN A 194 -23.64 13.63 -1.05
CA ASN A 194 -23.42 12.21 -1.36
C ASN A 194 -22.00 11.96 -1.89
N ILE A 195 -21.50 12.79 -2.80
CA ILE A 195 -20.15 12.68 -3.35
C ILE A 195 -19.09 12.90 -2.24
N GLU A 196 -19.27 13.92 -1.41
CA GLU A 196 -18.35 14.22 -0.30
C GLU A 196 -18.31 13.07 0.72
N LEU A 197 -19.48 12.52 1.07
CA LEU A 197 -19.56 11.37 1.97
C LEU A 197 -18.84 10.15 1.38
N PHE A 198 -19.00 9.89 0.09
CA PHE A 198 -18.30 8.80 -0.59
C PHE A 198 -16.79 8.96 -0.51
N ASP A 199 -16.28 10.15 -0.81
CA ASP A 199 -14.84 10.42 -0.74
C ASP A 199 -14.33 10.25 0.70
N ARG A 200 -15.06 10.75 1.70
CA ARG A 200 -14.74 10.58 3.13
C ARG A 200 -14.69 9.10 3.54
N LEU A 201 -15.66 8.29 3.12
CA LEU A 201 -15.71 6.86 3.40
C LEU A 201 -14.58 6.12 2.68
N SER A 202 -14.27 6.49 1.43
CA SER A 202 -13.19 5.88 0.65
C SER A 202 -11.82 6.06 1.29
N LEU A 203 -11.59 7.22 1.92
CA LEU A 203 -10.37 7.50 2.68
C LEU A 203 -10.36 6.76 4.01
N SER A 204 -11.50 6.70 4.71
CA SER A 204 -11.62 6.09 6.05
C SER A 204 -11.48 4.57 6.03
N PHE A 205 -12.02 3.91 5.00
CA PHE A 205 -12.01 2.45 4.86
C PHE A 205 -11.05 1.98 3.75
N ASN A 206 -10.08 2.82 3.41
CA ASN A 206 -9.05 2.48 2.44
C ASN A 206 -8.36 1.16 2.79
N GLY A 207 -8.15 0.31 1.79
CA GLY A 207 -7.54 -0.99 1.97
C GLY A 207 -8.50 -2.10 2.45
N ARG A 208 -9.63 -1.78 3.10
CA ARG A 208 -10.62 -2.77 3.56
C ARG A 208 -11.81 -2.91 2.63
N VAL A 209 -12.29 -1.80 2.08
CA VAL A 209 -13.43 -1.75 1.16
C VAL A 209 -12.95 -1.24 -0.20
N LEU A 210 -13.45 -1.85 -1.28
CA LEU A 210 -13.27 -1.34 -2.63
C LEU A 210 -14.37 -0.32 -2.93
N PHE A 211 -14.00 0.94 -3.14
CA PHE A 211 -14.94 2.00 -3.52
C PHE A 211 -14.94 2.18 -5.03
N ILE A 212 -16.12 2.28 -5.64
CA ILE A 212 -16.28 2.41 -7.09
C ILE A 212 -17.22 3.59 -7.40
N LYS A 213 -16.83 4.42 -8.36
CA LYS A 213 -17.70 5.46 -8.93
C LYS A 213 -18.29 4.98 -10.26
N ASP A 214 -19.60 5.10 -10.43
CA ASP A 214 -20.34 4.72 -11.63
C ASP A 214 -21.02 5.96 -12.22
N VAL A 215 -20.66 6.29 -13.46
CA VAL A 215 -21.13 7.51 -14.16
C VAL A 215 -22.02 7.18 -15.36
N ILE A 216 -22.33 5.91 -15.60
CA ILE A 216 -23.10 5.47 -16.79
C ILE A 216 -24.57 5.21 -16.49
N GLY A 217 -24.94 5.10 -15.22
CA GLY A 217 -26.30 4.81 -14.80
C GLY A 217 -27.33 5.87 -15.20
N ASP A 218 -28.57 5.40 -15.42
CA ASP A 218 -29.72 6.27 -15.70
C ASP A 218 -30.28 6.94 -14.42
N GLU A 219 -30.01 6.34 -13.25
CA GLU A 219 -30.41 6.91 -11.97
C GLU A 219 -29.59 8.18 -11.63
N ILE A 220 -30.18 9.11 -10.88
CA ILE A 220 -29.50 10.37 -10.52
C ILE A 220 -28.43 10.13 -9.45
N CYS A 221 -28.77 9.37 -8.40
CA CYS A 221 -27.87 9.04 -7.31
C CYS A 221 -28.32 7.76 -6.60
N CYS A 222 -27.43 6.78 -6.53
CA CYS A 222 -27.71 5.48 -5.92
C CYS A 222 -26.45 4.86 -5.32
N TRP A 223 -26.57 4.37 -4.09
CA TRP A 223 -25.50 3.62 -3.43
C TRP A 223 -25.80 2.14 -3.50
N SER A 224 -24.86 1.34 -3.99
CA SER A 224 -24.95 -0.10 -4.02
C SER A 224 -23.85 -0.74 -3.19
N PHE A 225 -24.24 -1.73 -2.39
CA PHE A 225 -23.39 -2.38 -1.40
C PHE A 225 -23.26 -3.84 -1.77
N TYR A 226 -22.02 -4.33 -1.84
CA TYR A 226 -21.72 -5.72 -2.21
C TYR A 226 -20.80 -6.35 -1.17
N GLY A 227 -21.00 -7.63 -0.93
CA GLY A 227 -20.13 -8.47 -0.11
C GLY A 227 -20.12 -9.86 -0.71
N GLN A 228 -18.99 -10.58 -0.60
CA GLN A 228 -18.85 -11.91 -1.20
C GLN A 228 -19.27 -11.96 -2.69
N ARG A 229 -18.95 -10.91 -3.47
CA ARG A 229 -19.25 -10.77 -4.91
C ARG A 229 -20.74 -10.71 -5.29
N ARG A 230 -21.62 -10.50 -4.32
CA ARG A 230 -23.07 -10.34 -4.52
C ARG A 230 -23.56 -9.01 -3.98
N LYS A 231 -24.68 -8.51 -4.52
CA LYS A 231 -25.34 -7.30 -4.05
C LYS A 231 -26.08 -7.59 -2.75
N LEU A 232 -25.82 -6.81 -1.70
CA LEU A 232 -26.42 -6.95 -0.37
C LEU A 232 -27.55 -5.94 -0.16
N ALA A 233 -27.29 -4.68 -0.53
CA ALA A 233 -28.20 -3.58 -0.30
C ALA A 233 -28.05 -2.49 -1.38
N GLU A 234 -29.08 -1.66 -1.47
CA GLU A 234 -29.11 -0.49 -2.33
C GLU A 234 -29.88 0.63 -1.64
N VAL A 235 -29.31 1.83 -1.65
CA VAL A 235 -29.94 3.06 -1.15
C VAL A 235 -30.15 4.00 -2.33
N CYS A 236 -31.38 4.02 -2.82
CA CYS A 236 -31.80 4.94 -3.87
C CYS A 236 -31.96 6.33 -3.25
N CYS A 237 -31.11 7.28 -3.62
CA CYS A 237 -31.14 8.65 -3.08
C CYS A 237 -32.16 9.54 -3.80
N THR A 238 -33.05 8.95 -4.59
CA THR A 238 -34.00 9.66 -5.43
C THR A 238 -35.42 9.39 -4.95
N SER A 239 -36.17 10.45 -4.69
CA SER A 239 -37.59 10.43 -4.32
C SER A 239 -38.43 10.98 -5.47
N ILE A 240 -39.50 10.28 -5.85
CA ILE A 240 -40.40 10.68 -6.93
C ILE A 240 -41.72 11.14 -6.30
N PHE A 241 -42.18 12.34 -6.67
CA PHE A 241 -43.49 12.87 -6.31
C PHE A 241 -44.30 13.16 -7.56
N TYR A 242 -45.60 12.86 -7.51
CA TYR A 242 -46.54 13.20 -8.56
C TYR A 242 -47.30 14.45 -8.13
N ALA A 243 -46.86 15.61 -8.62
CA ALA A 243 -47.60 16.86 -8.44
C ALA A 243 -48.45 17.11 -9.70
N THR A 244 -49.76 17.13 -9.50
CA THR A 244 -50.91 17.45 -10.39
C THR A 244 -50.85 17.13 -11.89
N GLU A 245 -49.73 17.31 -12.60
CA GLU A 245 -49.57 17.01 -14.04
C GLU A 245 -48.14 16.62 -14.47
N LYS A 246 -47.12 16.61 -13.59
CA LYS A 246 -45.73 16.25 -13.95
C LYS A 246 -45.03 15.39 -12.89
N LYS A 247 -44.26 14.40 -13.36
CA LYS A 247 -43.34 13.62 -12.52
C LYS A 247 -42.23 14.54 -12.03
N GLN A 248 -42.15 14.73 -10.73
CA GLN A 248 -41.12 15.52 -10.08
C GLN A 248 -40.16 14.59 -9.35
N THR A 249 -38.86 14.81 -9.54
CA THR A 249 -37.81 14.00 -8.93
C THR A 249 -37.03 14.87 -7.94
N LYS A 250 -36.65 14.33 -6.79
CA LYS A 250 -35.84 15.04 -5.78
C LYS A 250 -34.70 14.14 -5.34
N VAL A 251 -33.48 14.68 -5.29
CA VAL A 251 -32.34 13.98 -4.66
C VAL A 251 -32.34 14.26 -3.16
N GLU A 252 -32.22 13.19 -2.39
CA GLU A 252 -32.14 13.19 -0.94
C GLU A 252 -30.75 12.71 -0.49
N PHE A 253 -30.37 13.06 0.74
CA PHE A 253 -29.10 12.65 1.33
C PHE A 253 -29.36 11.84 2.61
N PRO A 254 -29.62 10.52 2.50
CA PRO A 254 -29.92 9.65 3.64
C PRO A 254 -28.62 9.23 4.37
N GLU A 255 -27.89 10.19 4.93
CA GLU A 255 -26.56 10.00 5.54
C GLU A 255 -26.49 8.80 6.50
N ALA A 256 -27.39 8.74 7.49
CA ALA A 256 -27.40 7.68 8.49
C ALA A 256 -27.56 6.27 7.89
N ARG A 257 -28.37 6.14 6.83
CA ARG A 257 -28.58 4.85 6.14
C ARG A 257 -27.37 4.44 5.33
N ILE A 258 -26.71 5.40 4.67
CA ILE A 258 -25.49 5.13 3.92
C ILE A 258 -24.40 4.63 4.88
N TYR A 259 -24.20 5.30 6.02
CA TYR A 259 -23.26 4.87 7.05
C TYR A 259 -23.56 3.47 7.59
N GLU A 260 -24.82 3.21 7.96
CA GLU A 260 -25.28 1.91 8.45
C GLU A 260 -24.96 0.80 7.45
N GLU A 261 -25.28 0.99 6.17
CA GLU A 261 -25.01 -0.01 5.14
C GLU A 261 -23.51 -0.18 4.84
N THR A 262 -22.71 0.90 4.85
CA THR A 262 -21.25 0.79 4.75
C THR A 262 -20.65 -0.01 5.89
N LEU A 263 -21.14 0.15 7.12
CA LEU A 263 -20.68 -0.65 8.25
C LEU A 263 -21.12 -2.11 8.11
N ASN A 264 -22.34 -2.36 7.63
CA ASN A 264 -22.84 -3.71 7.39
C ASN A 264 -22.01 -4.46 6.33
N THR A 265 -21.49 -3.81 5.30
CA THR A 265 -20.64 -4.49 4.30
C THR A 265 -19.32 -4.98 4.88
N LEU A 266 -18.80 -4.32 5.93
CA LEU A 266 -17.58 -4.77 6.62
C LEU A 266 -17.74 -6.13 7.29
N LEU A 267 -18.96 -6.55 7.63
CA LEU A 267 -19.24 -7.89 8.14
C LEU A 267 -18.95 -8.99 7.10
N TYR A 268 -18.85 -8.61 5.82
CA TYR A 268 -18.56 -9.50 4.70
C TYR A 268 -17.13 -9.34 4.17
N GLU A 269 -16.26 -8.64 4.92
CA GLU A 269 -14.81 -8.74 4.73
C GLU A 269 -14.44 -10.22 4.87
N THR A 270 -13.71 -10.77 3.89
CA THR A 270 -13.34 -12.19 3.88
C THR A 270 -12.65 -12.53 5.19
N MET A 271 -13.38 -13.14 6.11
CA MET A 271 -12.82 -13.81 7.27
C MET A 271 -11.84 -14.84 6.70
N PRO A 272 -10.57 -14.87 7.14
CA PRO A 272 -9.81 -16.11 7.06
C PRO A 272 -10.72 -17.18 7.66
N LEU A 273 -10.94 -18.29 6.94
CA LEU A 273 -11.71 -19.42 7.44
C LEU A 273 -11.30 -19.65 8.91
N PRO A 274 -12.21 -19.54 9.89
CA PRO A 274 -11.85 -19.87 11.25
C PRO A 274 -11.40 -21.34 11.24
N ASP A 275 -10.25 -21.62 11.84
CA ASP A 275 -9.76 -22.98 12.05
C ASP A 275 -10.95 -23.86 12.49
N ASN A 276 -11.11 -25.02 11.85
CA ASN A 276 -12.18 -25.97 12.17
C ASN A 276 -12.29 -26.29 13.68
N SER A 277 -11.21 -26.03 14.44
CA SER A 277 -11.14 -26.09 15.90
C SER A 277 -12.09 -25.11 16.63
N LEU A 278 -12.30 -23.89 16.13
CA LEU A 278 -13.19 -22.89 16.76
C LEU A 278 -14.69 -23.20 16.50
N LEU A 279 -15.00 -23.81 15.36
CA LEU A 279 -16.33 -24.31 15.04
C LEU A 279 -16.71 -25.51 15.93
N GLU A 280 -15.76 -26.38 16.26
CA GLU A 280 -15.96 -27.48 17.23
C GLU A 280 -16.14 -26.99 18.67
N ALA A 281 -15.44 -25.93 19.08
CA ALA A 281 -15.58 -25.37 20.41
C ALA A 281 -16.98 -24.79 20.68
N THR A 282 -17.62 -24.22 19.66
CA THR A 282 -18.99 -23.68 19.77
C THR A 282 -20.04 -24.79 19.69
N ARG A 283 -19.75 -25.90 18.98
CA ARG A 283 -20.61 -27.10 18.92
C ARG A 283 -20.71 -27.84 20.25
N ARG A 284 -19.65 -27.84 21.06
CA ARG A 284 -19.67 -28.50 22.38
C ARG A 284 -20.48 -27.76 23.44
N SER A 285 -20.76 -26.46 23.24
CA SER A 285 -21.50 -25.66 24.22
C SER A 285 -23.03 -25.80 24.15
N TYR A 286 -23.56 -26.41 23.09
CA TYR A 286 -25.01 -26.60 22.90
C TYR A 286 -25.53 -28.02 23.18
N ASN A 287 -24.65 -28.98 23.52
CA ASN A 287 -25.05 -30.38 23.71
C ASN A 287 -25.19 -30.81 25.18
N ASN A 288 -25.28 -29.88 26.13
CA ASN A 288 -25.45 -30.24 27.55
C ASN A 288 -26.57 -29.48 28.26
N CYS A 289 -27.78 -29.51 27.70
CA CYS A 289 -29.03 -29.45 28.48
C CYS A 289 -30.22 -29.80 27.58
N GLY A 290 -30.95 -30.88 27.88
CA GLY A 290 -32.28 -31.13 27.30
C GLY A 290 -32.46 -32.54 26.73
N SER A 291 -33.17 -33.36 27.48
CA SER A 291 -33.52 -34.76 27.24
C SER A 291 -34.51 -34.97 26.09
N LEU A 292 -34.38 -36.12 25.41
CA LEU A 292 -35.43 -36.98 24.82
C LEU A 292 -36.62 -36.33 24.07
N SER A 293 -36.62 -36.46 22.74
CA SER A 293 -37.70 -37.13 21.99
C SER A 293 -37.27 -37.36 20.54
N GLU A 294 -37.36 -38.61 20.11
CA GLU A 294 -37.09 -39.09 18.75
C GLU A 294 -38.20 -38.62 17.80
N GLU A 295 -37.91 -37.72 16.86
CA GLU A 295 -38.67 -37.60 15.61
C GLU A 295 -37.71 -37.26 14.47
N GLU A 296 -37.52 -38.22 13.55
CA GLU A 296 -36.92 -38.01 12.25
C GLU A 296 -37.79 -37.02 11.45
N GLU A 297 -37.36 -35.77 11.33
CA GLU A 297 -37.79 -34.90 10.23
C GLU A 297 -36.58 -34.26 9.53
N VAL A 298 -36.33 -34.81 8.33
CA VAL A 298 -36.07 -34.10 7.07
C VAL A 298 -35.23 -32.82 7.16
N LEU A 299 -34.01 -32.92 6.59
CA LEU A 299 -33.11 -31.87 6.10
C LEU A 299 -33.76 -30.50 5.79
N GLY A 300 -33.97 -29.69 6.83
CA GLY A 300 -34.33 -28.28 6.76
C GLY A 300 -33.13 -27.38 7.03
N GLY A 301 -32.12 -27.42 6.15
CA GLY A 301 -31.02 -26.47 6.18
C GLY A 301 -31.54 -25.08 5.84
N ALA A 302 -31.45 -24.16 6.79
CA ALA A 302 -31.92 -22.78 6.73
C ALA A 302 -31.45 -22.05 5.46
N GLU A 303 -32.31 -22.04 4.43
CA GLU A 303 -32.25 -21.12 3.31
C GLU A 303 -32.68 -19.74 3.81
N LEU A 304 -31.72 -19.01 4.41
CA LEU A 304 -31.87 -17.61 4.78
C LEU A 304 -32.02 -16.83 3.47
N ARG A 305 -33.26 -16.72 2.98
CA ARG A 305 -33.66 -15.97 1.77
C ARG A 305 -32.86 -14.68 1.66
N GLU A 306 -31.85 -14.72 0.82
CA GLU A 306 -30.84 -13.69 0.72
C GLU A 306 -31.32 -12.57 -0.20
N ARG A 307 -32.31 -11.82 0.29
CA ARG A 307 -32.94 -10.74 -0.46
C ARG A 307 -32.11 -9.47 -0.38
N VAL A 308 -31.83 -8.88 -1.54
CA VAL A 308 -31.22 -7.54 -1.64
C VAL A 308 -32.12 -6.54 -0.91
N ARG A 309 -31.57 -5.84 0.09
CA ARG A 309 -32.28 -4.79 0.83
C ARG A 309 -32.36 -3.52 -0.02
N ARG A 310 -33.53 -3.21 -0.56
CA ARG A 310 -33.76 -1.95 -1.31
C ARG A 310 -34.37 -0.89 -0.40
N ILE A 311 -33.62 0.19 -0.17
CA ILE A 311 -34.00 1.29 0.69
C ILE A 311 -34.36 2.48 -0.19
N HIS A 312 -35.64 2.87 -0.15
CA HIS A 312 -36.15 4.07 -0.81
C HIS A 312 -36.36 5.14 0.25
N VAL A 313 -35.92 6.37 -0.02
CA VAL A 313 -36.20 7.49 0.89
C VAL A 313 -37.66 7.92 0.71
N LYS A 314 -38.44 7.87 1.80
CA LYS A 314 -39.86 8.25 1.78
C LYS A 314 -40.01 9.76 1.80
N SER A 315 -40.79 10.32 0.87
CA SER A 315 -41.29 11.68 0.99
C SER A 315 -42.35 11.76 2.08
N ALA A 316 -42.14 12.60 3.09
CA ALA A 316 -43.22 13.01 3.98
C ALA A 316 -44.10 14.00 3.23
N LEU A 317 -45.35 13.63 2.94
CA LEU A 317 -46.39 14.60 2.56
C LEU A 317 -46.50 15.65 3.69
N PRO A 318 -46.57 16.95 3.39
CA PRO A 318 -47.04 17.92 4.37
C PRO A 318 -48.43 17.47 4.81
N LYS A 319 -48.63 17.25 6.12
CA LYS A 319 -49.99 17.16 6.65
C LYS A 319 -50.62 18.52 6.42
N ASP A 320 -51.62 18.59 5.54
CA ASP A 320 -52.45 19.78 5.38
C ASP A 320 -52.98 20.20 6.76
N THR A 321 -52.44 21.30 7.28
CA THR A 321 -53.09 22.08 8.33
C THR A 321 -54.28 22.80 7.69
N SER A 322 -55.32 22.04 7.36
CA SER A 322 -56.63 22.58 7.00
C SER A 322 -57.63 22.20 8.09
N SER A 323 -57.49 22.86 9.23
CA SER A 323 -58.50 22.88 10.28
C SER A 323 -58.42 24.21 11.02
N ASP A 324 -58.51 25.33 10.29
CA ASP A 324 -58.64 26.64 10.93
C ASP A 324 -59.21 27.75 10.03
N TRP A 325 -60.24 27.48 9.22
CA TRP A 325 -61.01 28.54 8.54
C TRP A 325 -62.48 28.18 8.29
N ARG A 326 -63.24 27.82 9.35
CA ARG A 326 -64.70 28.02 9.34
C ARG A 326 -65.31 27.96 10.74
N ASN A 327 -65.01 28.94 11.59
CA ASN A 327 -65.86 29.23 12.76
C ASN A 327 -65.73 30.69 13.22
N GLN A 328 -66.08 31.63 12.35
CA GLN A 328 -66.55 32.96 12.76
C GLN A 328 -67.72 33.35 11.86
N GLY A 329 -68.90 33.47 12.45
CA GLY A 329 -70.12 33.85 11.74
C GLY A 329 -71.39 33.32 12.40
N SER A 330 -71.61 33.65 13.69
CA SER A 330 -72.96 33.61 14.24
C SER A 330 -73.31 34.95 14.88
N ASN A 331 -74.50 35.43 14.52
CA ASN A 331 -75.35 36.43 15.16
C ASN A 331 -74.99 37.92 15.03
N HIS A 332 -75.76 38.64 14.20
CA HIS A 332 -76.83 39.51 14.70
C HIS A 332 -77.76 40.02 13.57
N ARG A 333 -79.07 39.71 13.70
CA ARG A 333 -80.18 40.62 13.33
C ARG A 333 -80.38 41.60 14.51
N PRO A 334 -80.70 42.87 14.27
CA PRO A 334 -82.11 43.33 14.26
C PRO A 334 -82.33 44.39 13.15
N GLY A 335 -83.52 44.82 12.75
CA GLY A 335 -84.92 44.66 13.13
C GLY A 335 -85.75 45.38 12.08
#